data_AF-A0A7S4Q268-F1
#
_entry.id   AF-A0A7S4Q268-F1
#
_cell.length_a   1.000
_cell.length_b   1.000
_cell.length_c   1.000
_cell.angle_alpha   90.00
_cell.angle_beta   90.00
_cell.angle_gamma   90.00
#
_symmetry.space_group_name_H-M   'P 1'
#
loop_
_entity.id
_entity.type
_entity.pdbx_description
1 polymer ?
#
loop_
_entity_poly.entity_id
_entity_poly.type
_entity_poly.pdbx_seq_one_letter_code
_entity_poly.pdbx_strand_id
1 'polypeptide(L)'
;AALTAPRPLPPLLLADVDWALLRSQLGQDLPVLRGLASPSMPDNSLREEEDCVAELQPPPPDLEELRRSGRKVAVLGGGFGGIISAKELLWRGLRFKLFEREARLGGSWSHLANDTSRVQIERGTYCLDLNGPCASSLRNYTPRDEVLAHVQAVVRESGISDHCLLSAEVCKVASMDDGGYAVSWRTPGREGPVQVE
;
A
#
# COMPACT_ATOMS: atom_id res chain seq x y z
N ALA A 1 -42.84 11.01 16.39
CA ALA A 1 -41.93 9.87 16.48
C ALA A 1 -40.57 10.35 16.02
N ALA A 2 -39.62 10.51 16.95
CA ALA A 2 -38.26 10.93 16.61
C ALA A 2 -37.57 9.80 15.84
N LEU A 3 -37.07 10.11 14.65
CA LEU A 3 -36.24 9.20 13.87
C LEU A 3 -34.95 8.97 14.67
N THR A 4 -34.82 7.78 15.24
CA THR A 4 -33.59 7.29 15.85
C THR A 4 -32.47 7.40 14.82
N ALA A 5 -31.38 8.05 15.21
CA ALA A 5 -30.14 8.07 14.44
C ALA A 5 -29.75 6.63 14.04
N PRO A 6 -29.23 6.40 12.82
CA PRO A 6 -28.80 5.08 12.41
C PRO A 6 -27.78 4.56 13.44
N ARG A 7 -28.08 3.40 14.00
CA ARG A 7 -27.19 2.66 14.90
C ARG A 7 -25.85 2.50 14.14
N PRO A 8 -24.69 2.83 14.74
CA PRO A 8 -23.42 2.61 14.08
C PRO A 8 -23.34 1.13 13.69
N LEU A 9 -23.16 0.87 12.39
CA LEU A 9 -22.98 -0.49 11.91
C LEU A 9 -21.78 -1.10 12.65
N PRO A 10 -21.85 -2.37 13.11
CA PRO A 10 -20.68 -3.04 13.64
C PRO A 10 -19.57 -3.01 12.58
N PRO A 11 -18.29 -2.81 12.97
CA PRO A 11 -17.20 -2.70 12.01
C PRO A 11 -17.16 -3.96 11.16
N LEU A 12 -17.44 -3.79 9.88
CA LEU A 12 -17.45 -4.84 8.88
C LEU A 12 -16.07 -5.51 8.87
N LEU A 13 -16.02 -6.80 9.22
CA LEU A 13 -14.82 -7.62 9.18
C LEU A 13 -14.47 -7.91 7.72
N LEU A 14 -13.51 -7.17 7.17
CA LEU A 14 -12.87 -7.51 5.90
C LEU A 14 -11.58 -8.26 6.21
N ALA A 15 -11.64 -9.59 6.11
CA ALA A 15 -10.47 -10.42 5.92
C ALA A 15 -10.03 -10.26 4.46
N ASP A 16 -9.23 -9.24 4.17
CA ASP A 16 -8.52 -9.16 2.89
C ASP A 16 -7.07 -8.74 3.10
N VAL A 17 -6.20 -9.32 2.29
CA VAL A 17 -4.76 -9.46 2.45
C VAL A 17 -4.02 -8.16 2.10
N ASP A 18 -4.72 -7.11 1.71
CA ASP A 18 -4.09 -5.84 1.35
C ASP A 18 -4.87 -4.65 1.90
N TRP A 19 -4.74 -4.42 3.20
CA TRP A 19 -5.36 -3.29 3.91
C TRP A 19 -5.08 -1.94 3.24
N ALA A 20 -3.88 -1.75 2.70
CA ALA A 20 -3.52 -0.52 2.00
C ALA A 20 -4.33 -0.35 0.71
N LEU A 21 -4.60 -1.45 -0.01
CA LEU A 21 -5.44 -1.45 -1.21
C LEU A 21 -6.90 -1.17 -0.86
N LEU A 22 -7.46 -1.88 0.11
CA LEU A 22 -8.85 -1.70 0.55
C LEU A 22 -9.08 -0.27 1.10
N ARG A 23 -8.12 0.27 1.86
CA ARG A 23 -8.14 1.64 2.38
C ARG A 23 -8.05 2.67 1.24
N SER A 24 -7.13 2.49 0.29
CA SER A 24 -7.03 3.31 -0.92
C SER A 24 -8.34 3.33 -1.70
N GLN A 25 -9.03 2.18 -1.80
CA GLN A 25 -10.31 2.06 -2.50
C GLN A 25 -11.47 2.74 -1.77
N LEU A 26 -11.52 2.65 -0.44
CA LEU A 26 -12.61 3.19 0.37
C LEU A 26 -12.42 4.67 0.77
N GLY A 27 -11.19 5.18 0.73
CA GLY A 27 -10.88 6.57 1.11
C GLY A 27 -11.12 6.88 2.60
N GLN A 28 -11.15 5.85 3.46
CA GLN A 28 -11.40 5.97 4.90
C GLN A 28 -10.47 5.06 5.69
N ASP A 29 -10.12 5.49 6.91
CA ASP A 29 -9.38 4.67 7.87
C ASP A 29 -10.31 3.60 8.47
N LEU A 30 -10.07 2.34 8.11
CA LEU A 30 -10.72 1.20 8.76
C LEU A 30 -9.79 0.53 9.78
N PRO A 31 -10.27 0.23 10.99
CA PRO A 31 -9.50 -0.51 11.99
C PRO A 31 -9.23 -1.94 11.49
N VAL A 32 -7.96 -2.36 11.51
CA VAL A 32 -7.56 -3.72 11.17
C VAL A 32 -7.51 -4.56 12.43
N LEU A 33 -8.23 -5.68 12.41
CA LEU A 33 -8.14 -6.68 13.45
C LEU A 33 -6.94 -7.59 13.15
N ARG A 34 -5.97 -7.61 14.06
CA ARG A 34 -4.80 -8.51 14.05
C ARG A 34 -5.19 -9.94 14.37
N GLY A 35 -6.22 -10.12 15.19
CA GLY A 35 -6.71 -11.42 15.61
C GLY A 35 -7.89 -11.30 16.58
N LEU A 36 -8.43 -12.44 16.97
CA LEU A 36 -9.34 -12.56 18.10
C LEU A 36 -8.55 -13.17 19.26
N ALA A 37 -8.54 -12.49 20.40
CA ALA A 37 -8.02 -13.00 21.65
C ALA A 37 -9.18 -13.50 22.52
N SER A 38 -9.01 -14.68 23.11
CA SER A 38 -9.82 -15.08 24.26
C SER A 38 -9.20 -14.42 25.49
N PRO A 39 -9.96 -13.67 26.30
CA PRO A 39 -9.44 -13.11 27.54
C PRO A 39 -8.99 -14.27 28.46
N SER A 40 -7.73 -14.28 28.90
CA SER A 40 -7.29 -15.19 29.94
C SER A 40 -7.87 -14.72 31.28
N MET A 41 -8.86 -15.43 31.82
CA MET A 41 -9.45 -15.13 33.12
C MET A 41 -9.18 -16.25 34.13
N PRO A 42 -8.95 -15.90 35.41
CA PRO A 42 -8.79 -16.88 36.47
C PRO A 42 -10.15 -17.50 36.85
N ASP A 43 -10.16 -18.82 36.77
CA ASP A 43 -11.08 -19.79 37.39
C ASP A 43 -12.46 -20.10 36.77
N ASN A 44 -12.75 -21.38 36.91
CA ASN A 44 -13.67 -22.30 36.25
C ASN A 44 -15.16 -22.01 36.52
N SER A 45 -15.74 -21.03 35.81
CA SER A 45 -17.19 -20.92 35.68
C SER A 45 -17.63 -21.24 34.26
N LEU A 46 -18.28 -22.39 34.09
CA LEU A 46 -18.89 -22.84 32.85
C LEU A 46 -20.07 -21.94 32.48
N ARG A 47 -19.98 -21.12 31.41
CA ARG A 47 -21.16 -20.64 30.65
C ARG A 47 -20.89 -20.39 29.16
N GLU A 48 -21.99 -20.47 28.41
CA GLU A 48 -22.17 -20.77 26.98
C GLU A 48 -21.84 -19.64 25.98
N GLU A 49 -21.15 -18.58 26.37
CA GLU A 49 -20.79 -17.47 25.47
C GLU A 49 -19.29 -17.18 25.54
N GLU A 50 -18.57 -17.48 24.45
CA GLU A 50 -17.16 -17.16 24.29
C GLU A 50 -17.00 -15.68 23.88
N ASP A 51 -16.68 -14.82 24.85
CA ASP A 51 -16.33 -13.42 24.56
C ASP A 51 -14.99 -13.37 23.78
N CYS A 52 -15.06 -13.08 22.48
CA CYS A 52 -13.89 -12.83 21.65
C CYS A 52 -13.53 -11.33 21.66
N VAL A 53 -12.33 -10.98 22.12
CA VAL A 53 -11.81 -9.61 22.05
C VAL A 53 -11.02 -9.47 20.76
N ALA A 54 -11.34 -8.48 19.93
CA ALA A 54 -10.55 -8.21 18.74
C ALA A 54 -9.26 -7.44 19.09
N GLU A 55 -8.11 -8.01 18.78
CA GLU A 55 -6.83 -7.30 18.87
C GLU A 55 -6.69 -6.39 17.66
N LEU A 56 -6.48 -5.10 17.89
CA LEU A 56 -6.15 -4.17 16.80
C LEU A 56 -4.70 -4.36 16.37
N GLN A 57 -4.44 -4.21 15.07
CA GLN A 57 -3.07 -4.04 14.58
C GLN A 57 -2.44 -2.84 15.29
N PRO A 58 -1.16 -2.92 15.74
CA PRO A 58 -0.51 -1.78 16.40
C PRO A 58 -0.61 -0.55 15.49
N PRO A 59 -0.81 0.65 16.08
CA PRO A 59 -0.89 1.86 15.29
C PRO A 59 0.39 2.00 14.47
N PRO A 60 0.29 2.51 13.22
CA PRO A 60 1.47 2.80 12.43
C PRO A 60 2.44 3.71 13.22
N PRO A 61 3.76 3.70 12.89
CA PRO A 61 4.73 4.59 13.52
C PRO A 61 4.20 6.03 13.57
N ASP A 62 4.57 6.79 14.61
CA ASP A 62 4.04 8.14 14.84
C ASP A 62 4.22 9.00 13.58
N LEU A 63 3.10 9.18 12.86
CA LEU A 63 3.08 9.88 11.58
C LEU A 63 3.44 11.35 11.79
N GLU A 64 3.14 11.93 12.95
CA GLU A 64 3.54 13.28 13.29
C GLU A 64 5.03 13.38 13.57
N GLU A 65 5.64 12.38 14.22
CA GLU A 65 7.09 12.31 14.34
C GLU A 65 7.78 12.22 12.98
N LEU A 66 7.26 11.38 12.08
CA LEU A 66 7.80 11.25 10.73
C LEU A 66 7.66 12.57 9.93
N ARG A 67 6.53 13.28 10.07
CA ARG A 67 6.35 14.62 9.48
C ARG A 67 7.32 15.64 10.07
N ARG A 68 7.45 15.70 11.40
CA ARG A 68 8.30 16.65 12.15
C ARG A 68 9.78 16.44 11.90
N SER A 69 10.24 15.19 11.87
CA SER A 69 11.64 14.85 11.57
C SER A 69 12.02 15.26 10.15
N GLY A 70 11.02 15.36 9.27
CA GLY A 70 11.23 15.70 7.88
C GLY A 70 11.91 14.60 7.07
N ARG A 71 11.99 13.41 7.65
CA ARG A 71 12.52 12.23 7.01
C ARG A 71 11.66 11.80 5.82
N LYS A 72 12.30 11.14 4.86
CA LYS A 72 11.62 10.58 3.69
C LYS A 72 11.45 9.08 3.89
N VAL A 73 10.36 8.54 3.37
CA VAL A 73 10.19 7.09 3.26
C VAL A 73 10.86 6.61 1.96
N ALA A 74 11.66 5.55 2.02
CA ALA A 74 12.15 4.87 0.83
C ALA A 74 11.14 3.79 0.40
N VAL A 75 10.63 3.88 -0.82
CA VAL A 75 9.80 2.82 -1.42
C VAL A 75 10.66 2.08 -2.44
N LEU A 76 10.87 0.79 -2.24
CA LEU A 76 11.74 -0.03 -3.09
C LEU A 76 10.88 -0.89 -4.03
N GLY A 77 10.95 -0.61 -5.32
CA GLY A 77 10.17 -1.28 -6.37
C GLY A 77 8.93 -0.49 -6.80
N GLY A 78 8.71 -0.44 -8.11
CA GLY A 78 7.62 0.21 -8.81
C GLY A 78 6.53 -0.75 -9.29
N GLY A 79 6.35 -1.87 -8.58
CA GLY A 79 5.21 -2.77 -8.75
C GLY A 79 3.95 -2.27 -8.04
N PHE A 80 2.90 -3.09 -8.01
CA PHE A 80 1.61 -2.70 -7.41
C PHE A 80 1.77 -2.26 -5.95
N GLY A 81 2.42 -3.06 -5.10
CA GLY A 81 2.63 -2.71 -3.69
C GLY A 81 3.40 -1.40 -3.48
N GLY A 82 4.42 -1.13 -4.32
CA GLY A 82 5.16 0.12 -4.27
C GLY A 82 4.33 1.33 -4.70
N ILE A 83 3.52 1.18 -5.75
CA ILE A 83 2.61 2.23 -6.23
C ILE A 83 1.51 2.51 -5.21
N ILE A 84 0.91 1.48 -4.60
CA ILE A 84 -0.09 1.62 -3.53
C ILE A 84 0.55 2.34 -2.33
N SER A 85 1.75 1.92 -1.93
CA SER A 85 2.50 2.56 -0.84
C SER A 85 2.77 4.04 -1.15
N ALA A 86 3.21 4.36 -2.36
CA ALA A 86 3.44 5.74 -2.79
C ALA A 86 2.16 6.58 -2.77
N LYS A 87 1.04 6.04 -3.27
CA LYS A 87 -0.27 6.69 -3.23
C LYS A 87 -0.71 6.99 -1.79
N GLU A 88 -0.54 6.03 -0.89
CA GLU A 88 -0.85 6.17 0.54
C GLU A 88 0.04 7.21 1.23
N LEU A 89 1.34 7.24 0.91
CA LEU A 89 2.28 8.23 1.43
C LEU A 89 1.89 9.65 0.98
N LEU A 90 1.51 9.83 -0.29
CA LEU A 90 0.99 11.11 -0.80
C LEU A 90 -0.29 11.53 -0.09
N TRP A 91 -1.25 10.62 0.05
CA TRP A 91 -2.52 10.92 0.70
C TRP A 91 -2.34 11.33 2.17
N ARG A 92 -1.33 10.76 2.84
CA ARG A 92 -0.94 11.13 4.22
C ARG A 92 -0.05 12.37 4.29
N GLY A 93 0.31 13.00 3.16
CA GLY A 93 1.22 14.15 3.14
C GLY A 93 2.63 13.80 3.63
N LEU A 94 3.06 12.56 3.48
CA LEU A 94 4.40 12.09 3.85
C LEU A 94 5.34 12.22 2.65
N ARG A 95 6.58 12.60 2.93
CA ARG A 95 7.62 12.69 1.90
C ARG A 95 8.19 11.30 1.64
N PHE A 96 8.42 10.97 0.38
CA PHE A 96 9.03 9.70 0.00
C PHE A 96 9.82 9.80 -1.30
N LYS A 97 10.63 8.77 -1.55
CA LYS A 97 11.29 8.51 -2.83
C LYS A 97 11.05 7.06 -3.21
N LEU A 98 10.53 6.83 -4.41
CA LEU A 98 10.35 5.49 -4.97
C LEU A 98 11.52 5.17 -5.90
N PHE A 99 12.16 4.02 -5.71
CA PHE A 99 13.23 3.51 -6.56
C PHE A 99 12.73 2.33 -7.38
N GLU A 100 12.90 2.38 -8.70
CA GLU A 100 12.58 1.27 -9.60
C GLU A 100 13.78 1.01 -10.50
N ARG A 101 14.20 -0.27 -10.56
CA ARG A 101 15.33 -0.72 -11.37
C ARG A 101 15.04 -0.58 -12.85
N GLU A 102 13.80 -0.81 -13.27
CA GLU A 102 13.40 -0.73 -14.68
C GLU A 102 13.15 0.71 -15.12
N ALA A 103 13.12 0.93 -16.44
CA ALA A 103 12.82 2.24 -17.02
C ALA A 103 11.34 2.64 -16.90
N ARG A 104 10.47 1.76 -16.39
CA ARG A 104 9.03 2.02 -16.24
C ARG A 104 8.45 1.25 -15.05
N LEU A 105 7.46 1.85 -14.41
CA LEU A 105 6.67 1.21 -13.35
C LEU A 105 5.71 0.14 -13.91
N GLY A 106 5.31 -0.79 -13.05
CA GLY A 106 4.40 -1.89 -13.39
C GLY A 106 4.80 -3.24 -12.81
N GLY A 107 5.98 -3.34 -12.18
CA GLY A 107 6.44 -4.59 -11.57
C GLY A 107 6.48 -5.74 -12.58
N SER A 108 6.00 -6.92 -12.20
CA SER A 108 6.01 -8.13 -13.05
C SER A 108 5.31 -7.93 -14.41
N TRP A 109 4.30 -7.08 -14.50
CA TRP A 109 3.64 -6.74 -15.77
C TRP A 109 4.58 -6.02 -16.75
N SER A 110 5.55 -5.30 -16.21
CA SER A 110 6.53 -4.56 -16.99
C SER A 110 7.59 -5.47 -17.60
N HIS A 111 8.18 -6.35 -16.77
CA HIS A 111 9.42 -7.06 -17.10
C HIS A 111 9.29 -8.58 -17.27
N LEU A 112 8.21 -9.22 -16.77
CA LEU A 112 8.00 -10.67 -16.90
C LEU A 112 6.84 -11.05 -17.81
N ALA A 113 5.77 -10.24 -17.82
CA ALA A 113 4.58 -10.55 -18.60
C ALA A 113 4.86 -10.43 -20.11
N ASN A 114 4.46 -11.47 -20.87
CA ASN A 114 4.48 -11.46 -22.33
C ASN A 114 3.23 -10.78 -22.91
N ASP A 115 3.20 -10.56 -24.22
CA ASP A 115 2.14 -9.81 -24.89
C ASP A 115 0.76 -10.47 -24.83
N THR A 116 0.69 -11.77 -24.51
CA THR A 116 -0.58 -12.51 -24.36
C THR A 116 -1.02 -12.67 -22.91
N SER A 117 -0.20 -12.20 -21.96
CA SER A 117 -0.44 -12.35 -20.53
C SER A 117 -1.70 -11.60 -20.09
N ARG A 118 -2.39 -12.15 -19.10
CA ARG A 118 -3.63 -11.60 -18.52
C ARG A 118 -3.75 -11.99 -17.06
N VAL A 119 -4.48 -11.20 -16.29
CA VAL A 119 -4.83 -11.57 -14.91
C VAL A 119 -5.70 -12.82 -14.93
N GLN A 120 -5.54 -13.68 -13.93
CA GLN A 120 -6.32 -14.91 -13.77
C GLN A 120 -7.55 -14.74 -12.87
N ILE A 121 -7.59 -13.63 -12.14
CA ILE A 121 -8.71 -13.26 -11.26
C ILE A 121 -9.45 -12.07 -11.87
N GLU A 122 -10.68 -11.88 -11.43
CA GLU A 122 -11.55 -10.78 -11.83
C GLU A 122 -10.97 -9.40 -11.48
N ARG A 123 -11.30 -8.41 -12.29
CA ARG A 123 -10.80 -7.04 -12.16
C ARG A 123 -11.04 -6.45 -10.77
N GLY A 124 -12.15 -6.79 -10.12
CA GLY A 124 -12.51 -6.28 -8.80
C GLY A 124 -11.46 -6.56 -7.73
N THR A 125 -10.71 -7.66 -7.87
CA THR A 125 -9.65 -8.09 -6.93
C THR A 125 -8.25 -7.78 -7.43
N TYR A 126 -8.08 -7.44 -8.72
CA TYR A 126 -6.79 -7.06 -9.31
C TYR A 126 -6.84 -5.70 -10.02
N CYS A 127 -7.10 -4.64 -9.25
CA CYS A 127 -7.12 -3.26 -9.73
C CYS A 127 -6.50 -2.33 -8.68
N LEU A 128 -5.55 -1.48 -9.10
CA LEU A 128 -4.83 -0.56 -8.21
C LEU A 128 -5.75 0.48 -7.58
N ASP A 129 -6.73 0.94 -8.35
CA ASP A 129 -7.67 1.96 -7.92
C ASP A 129 -8.97 1.80 -8.69
N LEU A 130 -9.99 1.24 -8.02
CA LEU A 130 -11.32 1.01 -8.61
C LEU A 130 -12.04 2.31 -8.98
N ASN A 131 -11.69 3.42 -8.32
CA ASN A 131 -12.22 4.75 -8.59
C ASN A 131 -11.25 5.60 -9.43
N GLY A 132 -10.09 5.04 -9.76
CA GLY A 132 -9.03 5.70 -10.48
C GLY A 132 -9.26 5.72 -11.99
N PRO A 133 -8.32 6.31 -12.74
CA PRO A 133 -8.46 6.45 -14.17
C PRO A 133 -8.60 5.13 -14.91
N CYS A 134 -9.52 5.13 -15.87
CA CYS A 134 -9.80 4.01 -16.76
C CYS A 134 -10.20 2.69 -16.05
N ALA A 135 -10.42 2.68 -14.74
CA ALA A 135 -10.74 1.47 -13.98
C ALA A 135 -12.05 0.81 -14.46
N SER A 136 -13.07 1.62 -14.77
CA SER A 136 -14.36 1.15 -15.28
C SER A 136 -14.26 0.50 -16.67
N SER A 137 -13.28 0.92 -17.49
CA SER A 137 -13.05 0.41 -18.85
C SER A 137 -12.19 -0.86 -18.93
N LEU A 138 -11.54 -1.28 -17.85
CA LEU A 138 -10.74 -2.51 -17.84
C LEU A 138 -11.62 -3.74 -18.06
N ARG A 139 -11.14 -4.72 -18.83
CA ARG A 139 -11.82 -6.02 -18.97
C ARG A 139 -11.83 -6.79 -17.65
N ASN A 140 -12.78 -7.71 -17.48
CA ASN A 140 -12.89 -8.49 -16.23
C ASN A 140 -11.65 -9.37 -15.98
N TYR A 141 -11.09 -9.96 -17.03
CA TYR A 141 -9.78 -10.61 -16.99
C TYR A 141 -8.79 -9.76 -17.80
N THR A 142 -8.39 -8.65 -17.17
CA THR A 142 -7.52 -7.60 -17.72
C THR A 142 -6.23 -8.13 -18.36
N PRO A 143 -6.02 -7.89 -19.65
CA PRO A 143 -4.74 -8.21 -20.30
C PRO A 143 -3.61 -7.29 -19.85
N ARG A 144 -2.37 -7.75 -20.05
CA ARG A 144 -1.14 -7.05 -19.66
C ARG A 144 -1.15 -5.58 -20.04
N ASP A 145 -1.46 -5.26 -21.29
CA ASP A 145 -1.32 -3.89 -21.79
C ASP A 145 -2.35 -2.95 -21.17
N GLU A 146 -3.53 -3.45 -20.82
CA GLU A 146 -4.53 -2.72 -20.04
C GLU A 146 -4.09 -2.51 -18.59
N VAL A 147 -3.50 -3.54 -17.96
CA VAL A 147 -2.92 -3.41 -16.62
C VAL A 147 -1.85 -2.32 -16.61
N LEU A 148 -0.94 -2.34 -17.58
CA LEU A 148 0.12 -1.34 -17.71
C LEU A 148 -0.43 0.05 -17.98
N ALA A 149 -1.41 0.19 -18.88
CA ALA A 149 -2.04 1.47 -19.15
C ALA A 149 -2.71 2.06 -17.89
N HIS A 150 -3.41 1.23 -17.11
CA HIS A 150 -4.02 1.64 -15.85
C HIS A 150 -2.97 2.04 -14.81
N VAL A 151 -1.90 1.25 -14.64
CA VAL A 151 -0.76 1.61 -13.78
C VAL A 151 -0.21 2.99 -14.13
N GLN A 152 0.08 3.23 -15.41
CA GLN A 152 0.65 4.51 -15.85
C GLN A 152 -0.33 5.68 -15.64
N ALA A 153 -1.63 5.45 -15.84
CA ALA A 153 -2.64 6.46 -15.58
C ALA A 153 -2.72 6.81 -14.09
N VAL A 154 -2.80 5.81 -13.20
CA VAL A 154 -2.84 6.00 -11.73
C VAL A 154 -1.60 6.76 -11.24
N VAL A 155 -0.41 6.35 -11.70
CA VAL A 155 0.87 6.98 -11.30
C VAL A 155 0.93 8.45 -11.72
N ARG A 156 0.46 8.78 -12.93
CA ARG A 156 0.46 10.15 -13.45
C ARG A 156 -0.54 11.01 -12.70
N GLU A 157 -1.77 10.55 -12.53
CA GLU A 157 -2.85 11.34 -11.92
C GLU A 157 -2.69 11.51 -10.41
N SER A 158 -2.07 10.54 -9.75
CA SER A 158 -1.78 10.64 -8.32
C SER A 158 -0.55 11.51 -8.02
N GLY A 159 0.21 11.96 -9.03
CA GLY A 159 1.45 12.73 -8.83
C GLY A 159 2.66 11.89 -8.39
N ILE A 160 2.55 10.56 -8.39
CA ILE A 160 3.61 9.63 -7.95
C ILE A 160 4.87 9.77 -8.82
N SER A 161 4.69 10.10 -10.10
CA SER A 161 5.78 10.26 -11.07
C SER A 161 6.92 11.16 -10.56
N ASP A 162 6.60 12.26 -9.87
CA ASP A 162 7.56 13.25 -9.40
C ASP A 162 8.45 12.72 -8.26
N HIS A 163 8.01 11.65 -7.61
CA HIS A 163 8.70 11.00 -6.49
C HIS A 163 9.52 9.79 -6.92
N CYS A 164 9.42 9.37 -8.17
CA CYS A 164 10.11 8.20 -8.69
C CYS A 164 11.56 8.50 -9.07
N LEU A 165 12.41 7.48 -8.98
CA LEU A 165 13.70 7.38 -9.62
C LEU A 165 13.71 6.07 -10.40
N LEU A 166 13.59 6.18 -11.71
CA LEU A 166 13.58 5.04 -12.63
C LEU A 166 14.99 4.67 -13.05
N SER A 167 15.17 3.46 -13.58
CA SER A 167 16.48 2.91 -13.91
C SER A 167 17.45 2.89 -12.72
N ALA A 168 16.92 2.84 -11.49
CA ALA A 168 17.64 2.95 -10.24
C ALA A 168 17.53 1.65 -9.43
N GLU A 169 18.58 0.82 -9.53
CA GLU A 169 18.67 -0.41 -8.75
C GLU A 169 19.22 -0.15 -7.37
N VAL A 170 18.42 -0.34 -6.33
CA VAL A 170 18.89 -0.25 -4.94
C VAL A 170 19.78 -1.45 -4.63
N CYS A 171 21.04 -1.19 -4.30
CA CYS A 171 22.06 -2.21 -4.06
C CYS A 171 22.33 -2.44 -2.58
N LYS A 172 22.03 -1.45 -1.72
CA LYS A 172 22.32 -1.53 -0.28
C LYS A 172 21.36 -0.66 0.53
N VAL A 173 20.95 -1.17 1.69
CA VAL A 173 20.26 -0.44 2.75
C VAL A 173 21.04 -0.67 4.05
N ALA A 174 21.35 0.39 4.79
CA ALA A 174 22.08 0.32 6.05
C ALA A 174 21.38 1.18 7.12
N SER A 175 21.23 0.65 8.33
CA SER A 175 20.72 1.42 9.47
C SER A 175 21.73 2.49 9.90
N MET A 176 21.22 3.60 10.40
CA MET A 176 21.99 4.71 10.95
C MET A 176 21.77 4.84 12.47
N ASP A 177 22.72 5.47 13.17
CA ASP A 177 22.70 5.60 14.63
C ASP A 177 21.52 6.44 15.15
N ASP A 178 20.95 7.28 14.29
CA ASP A 178 19.79 8.14 14.56
C ASP A 178 18.44 7.46 14.26
N GLY A 179 18.45 6.15 14.01
CA GLY A 179 17.27 5.34 13.69
C GLY A 179 16.77 5.46 12.24
N GLY A 180 17.48 6.19 11.37
CA GLY A 180 17.20 6.28 9.92
C GLY A 180 17.85 5.16 9.10
N TYR A 181 17.72 5.24 7.77
CA TYR A 181 18.34 4.29 6.83
C TYR A 181 19.07 5.01 5.69
N ALA A 182 20.32 4.63 5.43
CA ALA A 182 21.03 5.02 4.22
C ALA A 182 20.70 4.05 3.08
N VAL A 183 20.21 4.56 1.95
CA VAL A 183 19.88 3.77 0.74
C VAL A 183 20.89 4.09 -0.37
N SER A 184 21.53 3.08 -0.91
CA SER A 184 22.45 3.21 -2.06
C SER A 184 21.85 2.53 -3.28
N TRP A 185 21.84 3.20 -4.42
CA TRP A 185 21.39 2.64 -5.69
C TRP A 185 22.36 2.98 -6.83
N ARG A 186 22.20 2.28 -7.94
CA ARG A 186 22.92 2.51 -9.20
C ARG A 186 21.95 2.91 -10.30
N THR A 187 22.34 3.91 -11.10
CA THR A 187 21.69 4.27 -12.36
C THR A 187 22.69 4.12 -13.52
N PRO A 188 22.28 3.73 -14.73
CA PRO A 188 23.18 3.76 -15.89
C PRO A 188 23.77 5.17 -16.07
N GLY A 189 25.09 5.32 -15.88
CA GLY A 189 25.81 6.59 -16.05
C GLY A 189 25.76 7.57 -14.87
N ARG A 190 25.15 7.23 -13.72
CA ARG A 190 25.19 8.05 -12.49
C ARG A 190 25.21 7.14 -11.27
N GLU A 191 26.21 7.31 -10.41
CA GLU A 191 26.28 6.67 -9.09
C GLU A 191 26.23 7.76 -8.02
N GLY A 192 25.52 7.52 -6.93
CA GLY A 192 25.52 8.43 -5.79
C GLY A 192 24.61 7.94 -4.67
N PRO A 193 24.99 8.14 -3.40
CA PRO A 193 24.09 7.91 -2.27
C PRO A 193 23.02 9.01 -2.20
N VAL A 194 21.83 8.66 -1.74
CA VAL A 194 20.75 9.55 -1.30
C VAL A 194 20.51 9.00 0.07
N GLN A 195 20.87 9.82 1.04
CA GLN A 195 20.36 9.60 2.37
C GLN A 195 18.85 9.82 2.26
N VAL A 196 18.13 8.72 2.39
CA VAL A 196 16.70 8.77 2.67
C VAL A 196 16.66 8.78 4.20
N GLU A 197 17.07 9.91 4.79
CA GLU A 197 17.01 10.11 6.24
C GLU A 197 15.59 9.83 6.71
#